data_AF-A0A9D4N1L2-F1
#
_entry.id   AF-A0A9D4N1L2-F1
#
_cell.length_a   1.000
_cell.length_b   1.000
_cell.length_c   1.000
_cell.angle_alpha   90.00
_cell.angle_beta   90.00
_cell.angle_gamma   90.00
#
_symmetry.space_group_name_H-M   'P 1'
#
loop_
_entity.id
_entity.type
_entity.pdbx_description
1 polymer ?
#
loop_
_entity_poly.entity_id
_entity_poly.type
_entity_poly.pdbx_seq_one_letter_code
_entity_poly.pdbx_strand_id
1 'polypeptide(L)'
;MLIRIQIAKELKSINEKLSNVLTKDSNDLKDLIKDIVIQLKEELLVTIIQRVDKLEGELFEKELENAKNTKQINELGDKLLEQKMENERLKKAMKSNEFANQPHFNEMEQYSRRNNIRIEGIEDSKTKHYTETSEKIIQTLNAHIPDLKLTKSDIDISHRLGPFQPQKERPIIVKWYHE
;
A
#
# COMPACT_ATOMS: atom_id res chain seq x y z
N MET A 1 -13.88 -40.62 3.61
CA MET A 1 -14.95 -41.59 3.27
C MET A 1 -14.57 -43.02 3.72
N LEU A 2 -13.35 -43.47 3.45
CA LEU A 2 -12.86 -44.82 3.81
C LEU A 2 -12.89 -45.15 5.32
N ILE A 3 -12.46 -44.22 6.19
CA ILE A 3 -12.44 -44.44 7.66
C ILE A 3 -13.84 -44.70 8.24
N ARG A 4 -14.88 -44.00 7.74
CA ARG A 4 -16.25 -44.21 8.19
C ARG A 4 -16.81 -45.58 7.80
N ILE A 5 -16.38 -46.10 6.64
CA ILE A 5 -16.77 -47.42 6.14
C ILE A 5 -16.12 -48.52 6.98
N GLN A 6 -14.86 -48.33 7.39
CA GLN A 6 -14.13 -49.26 8.24
C GLN A 6 -14.77 -49.38 9.63
N ILE A 7 -15.03 -48.25 10.29
CA ILE A 7 -15.68 -48.21 11.62
C ILE A 7 -17.08 -48.84 11.59
N ALA A 8 -17.86 -48.61 10.52
CA ALA A 8 -19.18 -49.21 10.38
C ALA A 8 -19.13 -50.73 10.22
N LYS A 9 -18.07 -51.26 9.57
CA LYS A 9 -17.85 -52.70 9.42
C LYS A 9 -17.49 -53.36 10.75
N GLU A 10 -16.62 -52.73 11.53
CA GLU A 10 -16.20 -53.20 12.85
C GLU A 10 -17.38 -53.17 13.84
N LEU A 11 -18.14 -52.08 13.89
CA LEU A 11 -19.37 -51.98 14.69
C LEU A 11 -20.38 -53.08 14.36
N LYS A 12 -20.56 -53.40 13.07
CA LYS A 12 -21.46 -54.47 12.64
C LYS A 12 -20.97 -55.84 13.13
N SER A 13 -19.66 -56.12 13.01
CA SER A 13 -19.07 -57.36 13.49
C SER A 13 -19.19 -57.51 15.01
N ILE A 14 -19.02 -56.42 15.76
CA ILE A 14 -19.17 -56.40 17.22
C ILE A 14 -20.61 -56.72 17.61
N ASN A 15 -21.58 -56.12 16.90
CA ASN A 15 -23.00 -56.31 17.20
C ASN A 15 -23.47 -57.75 16.93
N GLU A 16 -23.00 -58.37 15.85
CA GLU A 16 -23.28 -59.78 15.55
C GLU A 16 -22.70 -60.72 16.62
N LYS A 17 -21.48 -60.46 17.11
CA LYS A 17 -20.85 -61.24 18.19
C LYS A 17 -21.56 -61.07 19.53
N LEU A 18 -22.02 -59.85 19.86
CA LEU A 18 -22.81 -59.57 21.07
C LEU A 18 -24.15 -60.32 21.07
N SER A 19 -24.78 -60.44 19.90
CA SER A 19 -26.06 -61.14 19.77
C SER A 19 -25.92 -62.65 20.01
N ASN A 20 -24.78 -63.25 19.66
CA ASN A 20 -24.50 -64.67 19.90
C ASN A 20 -24.24 -64.97 21.38
N VAL A 21 -23.65 -64.02 22.12
CA VAL A 21 -23.43 -64.10 23.56
C VAL A 21 -24.77 -64.34 24.27
N LEU A 22 -25.82 -63.56 23.98
CA LEU A 22 -27.13 -63.63 24.65
C LEU A 22 -27.84 -65.01 24.63
N THR A 23 -27.32 -66.01 23.92
CA THR A 23 -27.94 -67.33 23.71
C THR A 23 -27.22 -68.52 24.37
N LYS A 24 -26.10 -68.32 25.10
CA LYS A 24 -25.25 -69.40 25.67
C LYS A 24 -25.27 -69.52 27.21
N ASP A 25 -24.93 -70.71 27.73
CA ASP A 25 -24.81 -71.03 29.17
C ASP A 25 -23.78 -70.15 29.91
N SER A 26 -23.99 -69.93 31.21
CA SER A 26 -23.32 -68.89 32.03
C SER A 26 -21.77 -68.89 32.01
N ASN A 27 -21.12 -70.05 31.84
CA ASN A 27 -19.66 -70.12 31.76
C ASN A 27 -19.13 -69.84 30.34
N ASP A 28 -19.74 -70.44 29.31
CA ASP A 28 -19.41 -70.16 27.90
C ASP A 28 -19.68 -68.70 27.54
N LEU A 29 -20.72 -68.12 28.14
CA LEU A 29 -21.07 -66.72 28.04
C LEU A 29 -19.95 -65.81 28.56
N LYS A 30 -19.39 -66.14 29.73
CA LYS A 30 -18.29 -65.37 30.35
C LYS A 30 -17.03 -65.42 29.51
N ASP A 31 -16.69 -66.58 28.94
CA ASP A 31 -15.48 -66.71 28.13
C ASP A 31 -15.64 -66.01 26.77
N LEU A 32 -16.81 -66.11 26.13
CA LEU A 32 -17.09 -65.37 24.90
C LEU A 32 -17.08 -63.84 25.12
N ILE A 33 -17.59 -63.36 26.26
CA ILE A 33 -17.52 -61.93 26.63
C ILE A 33 -16.06 -61.50 26.83
N LYS A 34 -15.23 -62.30 27.51
CA LYS A 34 -13.80 -61.99 27.68
C LYS A 34 -13.11 -61.87 26.32
N ASP A 35 -13.37 -62.80 25.40
CA ASP A 35 -12.76 -62.79 24.07
C ASP A 35 -13.16 -61.55 23.27
N ILE A 36 -14.44 -61.17 23.31
CA ILE A 36 -14.93 -59.95 22.66
C ILE A 36 -14.27 -58.70 23.27
N VAL A 37 -14.17 -58.63 24.60
CA VAL A 37 -13.53 -57.50 25.29
C VAL A 37 -12.04 -57.41 24.95
N ILE A 38 -11.34 -58.55 24.82
CA ILE A 38 -9.94 -58.59 24.40
C ILE A 38 -9.80 -58.07 22.97
N GLN A 39 -10.59 -58.58 22.03
CA GLN A 39 -10.57 -58.12 20.63
C GLN A 39 -10.86 -56.62 20.52
N LEU A 40 -11.87 -56.13 21.24
CA LEU A 40 -12.21 -54.70 21.28
C LEU A 40 -11.06 -53.85 21.81
N LYS A 41 -10.37 -54.31 22.86
CA LYS A 41 -9.21 -53.61 23.42
C LYS A 41 -8.06 -53.56 22.41
N GLU A 42 -7.78 -54.66 21.73
CA GLU A 42 -6.71 -54.74 20.73
C GLU A 42 -6.98 -53.82 19.54
N GLU A 43 -8.18 -53.87 18.96
CA GLU A 43 -8.57 -53.01 17.84
C GLU A 43 -8.53 -51.51 18.21
N LEU A 44 -9.02 -51.17 19.40
CA LEU A 44 -8.99 -49.80 19.89
C LEU A 44 -7.55 -49.32 20.11
N LEU A 45 -6.69 -50.18 20.68
CA LEU A 45 -5.29 -49.86 20.93
C LEU A 45 -4.54 -49.60 19.62
N VAL A 46 -4.73 -50.46 18.61
CA VAL A 46 -4.13 -50.27 17.27
C VAL A 46 -4.58 -48.93 16.66
N THR A 47 -5.86 -48.61 16.76
CA THR A 47 -6.40 -47.36 16.23
C THR A 47 -5.83 -46.13 16.93
N ILE A 48 -5.67 -46.20 18.26
CA ILE A 48 -5.08 -45.11 19.05
C ILE A 48 -3.61 -44.91 18.66
N ILE A 49 -2.83 -45.98 18.57
CA ILE A 49 -1.41 -45.91 18.18
C ILE A 49 -1.25 -45.24 16.82
N GLN A 50 -2.00 -45.69 15.80
CA GLN A 50 -1.95 -45.10 14.47
C GLN A 50 -2.31 -43.61 14.46
N ARG A 51 -3.24 -43.19 15.33
CA ARG A 51 -3.62 -41.78 15.45
C ARG A 51 -2.54 -40.96 16.13
N VAL A 52 -1.90 -41.51 17.17
CA VAL A 52 -0.78 -40.86 17.87
C VAL A 52 0.38 -40.68 16.90
N ASP A 53 0.80 -41.72 16.19
CA ASP A 53 1.90 -41.67 15.21
C ASP A 53 1.65 -40.58 14.15
N LYS A 54 0.41 -40.50 13.65
CA LYS A 54 0.02 -39.49 12.67
C LYS A 54 0.11 -38.08 13.26
N LEU A 55 -0.40 -37.87 14.47
CA LEU A 55 -0.41 -36.54 15.11
C LEU A 55 1.02 -36.09 15.47
N GLU A 56 1.88 -37.02 15.89
CA GLU A 56 3.29 -36.73 16.16
C GLU A 56 4.03 -36.30 14.90
N GLY A 57 3.76 -36.96 13.76
CA GLY A 57 4.31 -36.55 12.46
C GLY A 57 3.85 -35.14 12.03
N GLU A 58 2.54 -34.87 12.10
CA GLU A 58 1.99 -33.54 11.77
C GLU A 58 2.53 -32.44 12.72
N LEU A 59 2.71 -32.77 14.01
CA LEU A 59 3.27 -31.85 14.99
C LEU A 59 4.73 -31.50 14.65
N PHE A 60 5.54 -32.52 14.35
CA PHE A 60 6.96 -32.32 13.99
C PHE A 60 7.12 -31.44 12.74
N GLU A 61 6.31 -31.68 11.71
CA GLU A 61 6.32 -30.83 10.51
C GLU A 61 5.96 -29.38 10.83
N LYS A 62 4.95 -29.18 11.69
CA LYS A 62 4.53 -27.84 12.11
C LYS A 62 5.57 -27.13 12.96
N GLU A 63 6.27 -27.85 13.84
CA GLU A 63 7.38 -27.29 14.62
C GLU A 63 8.54 -26.82 13.72
N LEU A 64 8.87 -27.61 12.70
CA LEU A 64 9.90 -27.26 11.72
C LEU A 64 9.50 -26.01 10.90
N GLU A 65 8.25 -25.94 10.45
CA GLU A 65 7.71 -24.77 9.75
C GLU A 65 7.74 -23.54 10.65
N ASN A 66 7.33 -23.67 11.92
CA ASN A 66 7.31 -22.56 12.86
C ASN A 66 8.72 -22.02 13.13
N ALA A 67 9.71 -22.91 13.28
CA ALA A 67 11.10 -22.51 13.44
C ALA A 67 11.64 -21.72 12.23
N LYS A 68 11.23 -22.09 11.00
CA LYS A 68 11.58 -21.31 9.79
C LYS A 68 10.91 -19.95 9.79
N ASN A 69 9.62 -19.88 10.13
CA ASN A 69 8.87 -18.64 10.17
C ASN A 69 9.43 -17.67 11.21
N THR A 70 9.80 -18.16 12.40
CA THR A 70 10.45 -17.33 13.43
C THR A 70 11.74 -16.70 12.93
N LYS A 71 12.59 -17.46 12.22
CA LYS A 71 13.83 -16.92 11.63
C LYS A 71 13.53 -15.82 10.62
N GLN A 72 12.60 -16.05 9.70
CA GLN A 72 12.21 -15.06 8.69
C GLN A 72 11.64 -13.78 9.30
N ILE A 73 10.82 -13.91 10.36
CA ILE A 73 10.26 -12.76 11.07
C ILE A 73 11.37 -11.90 11.69
N ASN A 74 12.37 -12.53 12.31
CA ASN A 74 13.50 -11.81 12.90
C ASN A 74 14.33 -11.09 11.83
N GLU A 75 14.68 -11.77 10.74
CA GLU A 75 15.44 -11.18 9.63
C GLU A 75 14.70 -9.98 8.98
N LEU A 76 13.38 -10.08 8.83
CA LEU A 76 12.57 -8.98 8.33
C LEU A 76 12.47 -7.82 9.33
N GLY A 77 12.42 -8.14 10.64
CA GLY A 77 12.45 -7.16 11.72
C GLY A 77 13.72 -6.31 11.69
N ASP A 78 14.88 -6.95 11.53
CA ASP A 78 16.18 -6.29 11.46
C ASP A 78 16.28 -5.36 10.24
N LYS A 79 15.90 -5.87 9.05
CA LYS A 79 15.86 -5.06 7.81
C LYS A 79 14.93 -3.87 7.93
N LEU A 80 13.77 -4.04 8.56
CA LEU A 80 12.81 -2.95 8.77
C LEU A 80 13.38 -1.87 9.68
N LEU A 81 14.12 -2.26 10.73
CA LEU A 81 14.77 -1.32 11.64
C LEU A 81 15.84 -0.50 10.90
N GLU A 82 16.70 -1.16 10.12
CA GLU A 82 17.73 -0.50 9.30
C GLU A 82 17.11 0.50 8.32
N GLN A 83 16.07 0.08 7.58
CA GLN A 83 15.37 0.96 6.64
C GLN A 83 14.71 2.15 7.30
N LYS A 84 14.16 1.99 8.52
CA LYS A 84 13.60 3.12 9.28
C LYS A 84 14.68 4.12 9.68
N MET A 85 15.83 3.64 10.14
CA MET A 85 16.96 4.49 10.51
C MET A 85 17.49 5.28 9.30
N GLU A 86 17.67 4.62 8.16
CA GLU A 86 18.17 5.29 6.96
C GLU A 86 17.15 6.31 6.41
N ASN A 87 15.86 6.00 6.43
CA ASN A 87 14.82 6.96 6.02
C ASN A 87 14.82 8.22 6.90
N GLU A 88 14.97 8.07 8.22
CA GLU A 88 15.06 9.23 9.12
C GLU A 88 16.34 10.04 8.88
N ARG A 89 17.45 9.37 8.55
CA ARG A 89 18.69 10.05 8.16
C ARG A 89 18.52 10.85 6.87
N LEU A 90 17.94 10.23 5.84
CA LEU A 90 17.70 10.87 4.54
C LEU A 90 16.74 12.05 4.66
N LYS A 91 15.64 11.93 5.42
CA LYS A 91 14.72 13.05 5.67
C LYS A 91 15.42 14.25 6.32
N LYS A 92 16.28 14.01 7.31
CA LYS A 92 17.06 15.07 7.94
C LYS A 92 18.01 15.72 6.94
N ALA A 93 18.73 14.92 6.16
CA ALA A 93 19.64 15.42 5.13
C ALA A 93 18.92 16.25 4.06
N MET A 94 17.76 15.78 3.57
CA MET A 94 16.94 16.52 2.61
C MET A 94 16.49 17.86 3.17
N LYS A 95 15.96 17.90 4.40
CA LYS A 95 15.51 19.14 5.04
C LYS A 95 16.67 20.14 5.22
N SER A 96 17.84 19.66 5.61
CA SER A 96 19.03 20.51 5.71
C SER A 96 19.46 21.06 4.35
N ASN A 97 19.41 20.25 3.30
CA ASN A 97 19.77 20.66 1.94
C ASN A 97 18.76 21.67 1.36
N GLU A 98 17.46 21.46 1.59
CA GLU A 98 16.42 22.43 1.24
C GLU A 98 16.67 23.78 1.90
N PHE A 99 16.96 23.80 3.20
CA PHE A 99 17.25 25.03 3.92
C PHE A 99 18.54 25.70 3.42
N ALA A 100 19.59 24.91 3.13
CA ALA A 100 20.85 25.42 2.61
C ALA A 100 20.70 26.05 1.22
N ASN A 101 19.84 25.49 0.36
CA ASN A 101 19.63 25.99 -1.01
C ASN A 101 18.55 27.08 -1.10
N GLN A 102 17.73 27.26 -0.07
CA GLN A 102 16.66 28.26 -0.05
C GLN A 102 17.13 29.69 -0.39
N PRO A 103 18.27 30.18 0.13
CA PRO A 103 18.78 31.51 -0.23
C PRO A 103 19.13 31.62 -1.72
N HIS A 104 19.77 30.58 -2.28
CA HIS A 104 20.15 30.55 -3.69
C HIS A 104 18.92 30.55 -4.61
N PHE A 105 17.89 29.77 -4.28
CA PHE A 105 16.64 29.78 -5.05
C PHE A 105 15.93 31.13 -4.99
N ASN A 106 15.86 31.74 -3.81
CA ASN A 106 15.25 33.06 -3.64
C ASN A 106 16.02 34.12 -4.44
N GLU A 107 17.35 34.07 -4.42
CA GLU A 107 18.20 34.96 -5.21
C GLU A 107 17.98 34.76 -6.72
N MET A 108 17.99 33.51 -7.21
CA MET A 108 17.69 33.19 -8.60
C MET A 108 16.29 33.65 -9.02
N GLU A 109 15.28 33.47 -8.16
CA GLU A 109 13.91 33.91 -8.41
C GLU A 109 13.83 35.44 -8.50
N GLN A 110 14.50 36.16 -7.60
CA GLN A 110 14.58 37.61 -7.63
C GLN A 110 15.25 38.13 -8.91
N TYR A 111 16.39 37.56 -9.29
CA TYR A 111 17.06 37.93 -10.55
C TYR A 111 16.20 37.60 -11.76
N SER A 112 15.55 36.44 -11.79
CA SER A 112 14.70 36.03 -12.91
C SER A 112 13.45 36.89 -13.07
N ARG A 113 12.97 37.55 -12.00
CA ARG A 113 11.76 38.39 -12.03
C ARG A 113 12.06 39.88 -12.00
N ARG A 114 13.34 40.29 -12.01
CA ARG A 114 13.76 41.69 -11.87
C ARG A 114 13.12 42.62 -12.90
N ASN A 115 12.94 42.12 -14.13
CA ASN A 115 12.30 42.84 -15.23
C ASN A 115 10.85 42.40 -15.47
N ASN A 116 10.20 41.78 -14.49
CA ASN A 116 8.80 41.39 -14.58
C ASN A 116 7.92 42.37 -13.80
N ILE A 117 6.88 42.89 -14.44
CA ILE A 117 5.83 43.69 -13.79
C ILE A 117 4.51 42.94 -13.88
N ARG A 118 3.76 42.96 -12.78
CA ARG A 118 2.37 42.51 -12.72
C ARG A 118 1.44 43.69 -12.94
N ILE A 119 0.60 43.61 -13.98
CA ILE A 119 -0.38 44.64 -14.33
C ILE A 119 -1.78 44.08 -14.08
N GLU A 120 -2.61 44.84 -13.38
CA GLU A 120 -4.01 44.53 -13.09
C GLU A 120 -4.90 45.65 -13.67
N GLY A 121 -6.21 45.41 -13.83
CA GLY A 121 -7.13 46.44 -14.31
C GLY A 121 -7.25 46.58 -15.83
N ILE A 122 -6.65 45.68 -16.62
CA ILE A 122 -6.78 45.69 -18.09
C ILE A 122 -7.85 44.68 -18.50
N GLU A 123 -8.85 45.12 -19.27
CA GLU A 123 -9.94 44.28 -19.76
C GLU A 123 -9.45 42.99 -20.43
N ASP A 124 -9.98 41.86 -19.97
CA ASP A 124 -9.60 40.53 -20.44
C ASP A 124 -10.60 40.01 -21.49
N SER A 125 -10.06 39.53 -22.60
CA SER A 125 -10.82 38.99 -23.71
C SER A 125 -10.60 37.48 -23.82
N LYS A 126 -11.60 36.75 -24.32
CA LYS A 126 -11.55 35.29 -24.51
C LYS A 126 -10.53 34.86 -25.60
N THR A 127 -9.98 35.81 -26.33
CA THR A 127 -9.03 35.60 -27.43
C THR A 127 -7.70 35.08 -26.90
N LYS A 128 -7.16 34.05 -27.58
CA LYS A 128 -5.92 33.35 -27.16
C LYS A 128 -4.63 33.97 -27.71
N HIS A 129 -4.72 35.12 -28.37
CA HIS A 129 -3.57 35.71 -29.06
C HIS A 129 -2.72 36.53 -28.08
N TYR A 130 -1.48 36.10 -27.88
CA TYR A 130 -0.49 36.78 -27.04
C TYR A 130 -0.23 38.23 -27.49
N THR A 131 -0.34 38.49 -28.81
CA THR A 131 -0.14 39.82 -29.40
C THR A 131 -1.15 40.85 -28.93
N GLU A 132 -2.40 40.45 -28.70
CA GLU A 132 -3.47 41.35 -28.22
C GLU A 132 -3.20 41.80 -26.79
N THR A 133 -2.63 40.93 -25.96
CA THR A 133 -2.28 41.28 -24.58
C THR A 133 -1.19 42.36 -24.56
N SER A 134 -0.12 42.20 -25.36
CA SER A 134 0.95 43.20 -25.45
C SER A 134 0.44 44.53 -25.99
N GLU A 135 -0.42 44.51 -27.03
CA GLU A 135 -1.02 45.72 -27.60
C GLU A 135 -1.87 46.48 -26.59
N LYS A 136 -2.73 45.78 -25.84
CA LYS A 136 -3.54 46.40 -24.77
C LYS A 136 -2.66 47.03 -23.70
N ILE A 137 -1.60 46.34 -23.26
CA ILE A 137 -0.64 46.91 -22.30
C ILE A 137 -0.03 48.21 -22.82
N ILE A 138 0.50 48.18 -24.05
CA ILE A 138 1.17 49.35 -24.66
C ILE A 138 0.19 50.52 -24.77
N GLN A 139 -1.02 50.28 -25.28
CA GLN A 139 -2.06 51.30 -25.41
C GLN A 139 -2.45 51.89 -24.06
N THR A 140 -2.72 51.03 -23.07
CA THR A 140 -3.11 51.47 -21.72
C THR A 140 -1.99 52.27 -21.05
N LEU A 141 -0.76 51.79 -21.06
CA LEU A 141 0.35 52.45 -20.39
C LEU A 141 0.74 53.77 -21.06
N ASN A 142 0.85 53.82 -22.38
CA ASN A 142 1.17 55.07 -23.11
C ASN A 142 0.07 56.12 -22.97
N ALA A 143 -1.20 55.70 -22.78
CA ALA A 143 -2.30 56.64 -22.57
C ALA A 143 -2.33 57.23 -21.14
N HIS A 144 -1.86 56.49 -20.14
CA HIS A 144 -1.97 56.87 -18.72
C HIS A 144 -0.67 57.41 -18.11
N ILE A 145 0.49 57.13 -18.70
CA ILE A 145 1.80 57.57 -18.20
C ILE A 145 2.36 58.61 -19.17
N PRO A 146 2.42 59.90 -18.78
CA PRO A 146 3.03 60.95 -19.59
C PRO A 146 4.47 60.62 -19.97
N ASP A 147 4.87 61.00 -21.18
CA ASP A 147 6.21 60.81 -21.75
C ASP A 147 6.66 59.35 -21.97
N LEU A 148 5.83 58.36 -21.62
CA LEU A 148 6.09 56.96 -21.92
C LEU A 148 5.77 56.64 -23.39
N LYS A 149 6.73 56.02 -24.08
CA LYS A 149 6.60 55.61 -25.49
C LYS A 149 6.99 54.14 -25.67
N LEU A 150 6.20 53.25 -25.09
CA LEU A 150 6.39 51.81 -25.26
C LEU A 150 5.99 51.36 -26.66
N THR A 151 6.74 50.39 -27.15
CA THR A 151 6.57 49.68 -28.40
C THR A 151 6.60 48.17 -28.14
N LYS A 152 6.27 47.37 -29.16
CA LYS A 152 6.29 45.91 -29.02
C LYS A 152 7.68 45.33 -28.74
N SER A 153 8.75 45.99 -29.20
CA SER A 153 10.13 45.55 -28.95
C SER A 153 10.56 45.71 -27.50
N ASP A 154 9.87 46.54 -26.70
CA ASP A 154 10.17 46.72 -25.28
C ASP A 154 9.63 45.57 -24.42
N ILE A 155 8.75 44.72 -24.97
CA ILE A 155 8.16 43.56 -24.28
C ILE A 155 8.80 42.28 -24.81
N ASP A 156 9.43 41.52 -23.92
CA ASP A 156 9.94 40.18 -24.20
C ASP A 156 8.78 39.17 -24.20
N ILE A 157 8.06 39.09 -23.08
CA ILE A 157 6.94 38.15 -22.90
C ILE A 157 5.82 38.86 -22.14
N SER A 158 4.58 38.70 -22.58
CA SER A 158 3.40 39.09 -21.80
C SER A 158 2.35 37.99 -21.81
N HIS A 159 1.81 37.62 -20.64
CA HIS A 159 0.74 36.65 -20.55
C HIS A 159 -0.18 36.87 -19.33
N ARG A 160 -1.46 36.53 -19.49
CA ARG A 160 -2.47 36.56 -18.42
C ARG A 160 -2.28 35.37 -17.47
N LEU A 161 -2.41 35.62 -16.16
CA LEU A 161 -2.30 34.60 -15.13
C LEU A 161 -3.63 33.87 -14.90
N GLY A 162 -3.58 32.54 -14.97
CA GLY A 162 -4.73 31.67 -14.68
C GLY A 162 -5.73 31.51 -15.83
N PRO A 163 -6.73 30.63 -15.67
CA PRO A 163 -7.73 30.36 -16.70
C PRO A 163 -8.69 31.54 -16.89
N PHE A 164 -9.12 31.80 -18.13
CA PHE A 164 -10.08 32.85 -18.46
C PHE A 164 -11.39 32.70 -17.68
N GLN A 165 -11.86 33.81 -17.10
CA GLN A 165 -13.14 33.88 -16.39
C GLN A 165 -13.93 35.07 -16.94
N PRO A 166 -15.16 34.87 -17.45
CA PRO A 166 -16.01 35.96 -17.89
C PRO A 166 -16.16 37.01 -16.78
N GLN A 167 -16.13 38.29 -17.16
CA GLN A 167 -16.26 39.44 -16.24
C GLN A 167 -15.16 39.57 -15.18
N LYS A 168 -14.01 38.91 -15.36
CA LYS A 168 -12.86 39.07 -14.48
C LYS A 168 -11.61 39.47 -15.26
N GLU A 169 -10.99 40.54 -14.80
CA GLU A 169 -9.72 41.01 -15.32
C GLU A 169 -8.58 40.22 -14.69
N ARG A 170 -8.04 39.24 -15.44
CA ARG A 170 -6.89 38.47 -14.97
C ARG A 170 -5.64 39.36 -14.91
N PRO A 171 -4.81 39.26 -13.87
CA PRO A 171 -3.51 39.91 -13.86
C PRO A 171 -2.66 39.49 -15.06
N ILE A 172 -1.86 40.40 -15.59
CA ILE A 172 -0.88 40.13 -16.64
C ILE A 172 0.51 40.17 -16.01
N ILE A 173 1.35 39.20 -16.32
CA ILE A 173 2.79 39.31 -16.12
C ILE A 173 3.43 39.76 -17.42
N VAL A 174 4.18 40.85 -17.35
CA VAL A 174 4.95 41.42 -18.45
C VAL A 174 6.41 41.36 -18.09
N LYS A 175 7.20 40.70 -18.93
CA LYS A 175 8.66 40.73 -18.89
C LYS A 175 9.15 41.74 -19.91
N TRP A 176 9.89 42.74 -19.45
CA TRP A 176 10.45 43.79 -20.28
C TRP A 176 11.77 43.36 -20.87
N TYR A 177 12.02 43.73 -22.12
CA TYR A 177 13.34 43.58 -22.72
C TYR A 177 14.31 44.51 -21.99
N HIS A 178 15.48 43.98 -21.61
CA HIS A 178 16.55 44.75 -20.97
C HIS A 178 17.85 44.29 -21.62
N GLU A 179 18.59 45.21 -22.23
CA GLU A 179 19.98 44.98 -22.66
C GLU A 179 20.92 44.90 -21.45
#